data_AF-A0A3B1CKM3-F1
#
_entry.id   AF-A0A3B1CKM3-F1
#
_cell.length_a   1.000
_cell.length_b   1.000
_cell.length_c   1.000
_cell.angle_alpha   90.00
_cell.angle_beta   90.00
_cell.angle_gamma   90.00
#
_symmetry.space_group_name_H-M   'P 1'
#
loop_
_entity.id
_entity.type
_entity.pdbx_description
1 polymer ?
#
loop_
_entity_poly.entity_id
_entity_poly.type
_entity_poly.pdbx_seq_one_letter_code
_entity_poly.pdbx_strand_id
1 'polypeptide(L)' 'DDTNPADDIEREELKKKLWESIRQLEFEDREVITLKEFEGLTYKEISEVLDIPIGTVMSRLYYARKKLAKKLEGFK' A
#
# COMPACT_ATOMS: atom_id res chain seq x y z
N ASP A 1 -27.30 -5.90 -12.69
CA ASP A 1 -25.91 -5.51 -12.38
C ASP A 1 -25.11 -5.43 -13.66
N ASP A 2 -24.98 -4.22 -14.17
CA ASP A 2 -24.24 -3.87 -15.39
C ASP A 2 -22.75 -3.75 -15.07
N THR A 3 -22.09 -4.87 -14.79
CA THR A 3 -20.62 -4.89 -14.77
C THR A 3 -20.15 -5.31 -16.17
N ASN A 4 -19.62 -4.35 -16.91
CA ASN A 4 -19.05 -4.57 -18.23
C ASN A 4 -17.78 -5.43 -18.08
N PRO A 5 -17.65 -6.57 -18.79
CA PRO A 5 -16.46 -7.42 -18.72
C PRO A 5 -15.13 -6.68 -18.99
N ALA A 6 -15.15 -5.60 -19.77
CA ALA A 6 -13.97 -4.77 -19.99
C ALA A 6 -13.53 -4.02 -18.71
N ASP A 7 -14.49 -3.51 -17.93
CA ASP A 7 -14.22 -2.79 -16.69
C ASP A 7 -13.67 -3.74 -15.61
N ASP A 8 -14.11 -5.00 -15.62
CA ASP A 8 -13.58 -6.03 -14.72
C ASP A 8 -12.14 -6.42 -15.06
N ILE A 9 -11.81 -6.55 -16.36
CA ILE A 9 -10.44 -6.83 -16.81
C ILE A 9 -9.50 -5.68 -16.39
N GLU A 10 -9.90 -4.43 -16.62
CA GLU A 10 -9.10 -3.26 -16.26
C GLU A 10 -8.87 -3.18 -14.74
N ARG A 11 -9.89 -3.49 -13.92
CA ARG A 11 -9.77 -3.56 -12.46
C ARG A 11 -8.80 -4.65 -12.00
N GLU A 12 -8.85 -5.82 -12.59
CA GLU A 12 -7.96 -6.93 -12.24
C GLU A 12 -6.49 -6.63 -12.63
N GLU A 13 -6.27 -6.00 -13.78
CA GLU A 13 -4.95 -5.53 -14.18
C GLU A 13 -4.39 -4.47 -13.22
N LEU A 14 -5.23 -3.50 -12.82
CA LEU A 14 -4.86 -2.47 -11.85
C LEU A 14 -4.50 -3.08 -10.49
N LYS A 15 -5.32 -4.01 -9.98
CA LYS A 15 -5.06 -4.73 -8.72
C LYS A 15 -3.74 -5.49 -8.79
N LYS A 16 -3.50 -6.24 -9.87
CA LYS A 16 -2.26 -7.02 -10.05
C LYS A 16 -1.03 -6.12 -9.99
N LYS A 17 -1.08 -4.97 -10.67
CA LYS A 17 0.07 -4.06 -10.74
C LYS A 17 0.28 -3.27 -9.46
N LEU A 18 -0.79 -2.96 -8.72
CA LEU A 18 -0.70 -2.45 -7.35
C LEU A 18 0.05 -3.43 -6.45
N TRP A 19 -0.35 -4.71 -6.47
CA TRP A 19 0.31 -5.77 -5.71
C TRP A 19 1.78 -5.95 -6.10
N GLU A 20 2.10 -5.92 -7.39
CA GLU A 20 3.49 -5.94 -7.87
C GLU A 20 4.29 -4.73 -7.36
N SER A 21 3.70 -3.54 -7.36
CA SER A 21 4.36 -2.32 -6.89
C SER A 21 4.65 -2.36 -5.39
N ILE A 22 3.69 -2.86 -4.60
CA ILE A 22 3.85 -3.09 -3.15
C ILE A 22 4.96 -4.12 -2.89
N ARG A 23 5.03 -5.20 -3.68
CA ARG A 23 6.10 -6.21 -3.57
C ARG A 23 7.50 -5.70 -3.90
N GLN A 24 7.62 -4.55 -4.55
CA GLN A 24 8.91 -3.91 -4.82
C GLN A 24 9.30 -2.85 -3.77
N LEU A 25 8.46 -2.60 -2.78
CA LEU A 25 8.84 -1.77 -1.64
C LEU A 25 9.80 -2.54 -0.74
N GLU A 26 10.66 -1.79 -0.05
CA GLU A 26 11.49 -2.31 1.04
C GLU A 26 10.58 -2.95 2.10
N PHE A 27 11.11 -3.94 2.82
CA PHE A 27 10.33 -4.71 3.79
C PHE A 27 9.58 -3.80 4.76
N GLU A 28 10.28 -2.83 5.35
CA GLU A 28 9.73 -1.89 6.32
C GLU A 28 8.58 -1.03 5.76
N ASP A 29 8.72 -0.55 4.52
CA ASP A 29 7.68 0.26 3.86
C ASP A 29 6.45 -0.59 3.54
N ARG A 30 6.67 -1.81 3.06
CA ARG A 30 5.60 -2.76 2.74
C ARG A 30 4.83 -3.15 3.99
N GLU A 31 5.53 -3.37 5.08
CA GLU A 31 4.95 -3.80 6.35
C GLU A 31 3.99 -2.74 6.90
N VAL A 32 4.41 -1.48 6.97
CA VAL A 32 3.52 -0.40 7.45
C VAL A 32 2.32 -0.17 6.52
N ILE A 33 2.49 -0.30 5.20
CA ILE A 33 1.39 -0.20 4.23
C ILE A 33 0.41 -1.38 4.40
N THR A 34 0.93 -2.59 4.60
CA THR A 34 0.12 -3.80 4.76
C THR A 34 -0.75 -3.68 6.02
N LEU A 35 -0.13 -3.39 7.15
CA LEU A 35 -0.84 -3.22 8.41
C LEU A 35 -1.86 -2.08 8.36
N LYS A 36 -1.54 -0.98 7.65
CA LYS A 36 -2.44 0.16 7.58
C LYS A 36 -3.62 -0.02 6.63
N GLU A 37 -3.35 -0.45 5.40
CA GLU A 37 -4.32 -0.42 4.31
C GLU A 37 -5.07 -1.75 4.16
N PHE A 38 -4.48 -2.87 4.58
CA PHE A 38 -5.07 -4.20 4.42
C PHE A 38 -5.59 -4.77 5.75
N GLU A 39 -4.81 -4.64 6.83
CA GLU A 39 -5.25 -5.07 8.17
C GLU A 39 -6.06 -3.98 8.90
N GLY A 40 -6.07 -2.75 8.38
CA GLY A 40 -6.87 -1.65 8.92
C GLY A 40 -6.39 -1.08 10.26
N LEU A 41 -5.18 -1.41 10.69
CA LEU A 41 -4.66 -1.00 12.01
C LEU A 41 -4.51 0.53 12.13
N THR A 42 -4.66 1.03 13.35
CA THR A 42 -4.33 2.41 13.72
C THR A 42 -2.82 2.60 13.81
N TYR A 43 -2.34 3.85 13.76
CA TYR A 43 -0.91 4.12 13.90
C TYR A 43 -0.35 3.68 15.26
N LYS A 44 -1.19 3.69 16.30
CA LYS A 44 -0.84 3.20 17.63
C LYS A 44 -0.65 1.68 17.64
N GLU A 45 -1.60 0.92 17.07
CA GLU A 45 -1.49 -0.53 16.96
C GLU A 45 -0.29 -0.94 16.09
N ILE A 46 -0.02 -0.23 14.99
CA ILE A 46 1.17 -0.48 14.16
C ILE A 46 2.45 -0.21 14.96
N SER A 47 2.48 0.86 15.77
CA SER A 47 3.61 1.19 16.64
C SER A 47 3.88 0.09 17.67
N GLU A 48 2.81 -0.50 18.23
CA GLU A 48 2.88 -1.60 19.19
C GLU A 48 3.30 -2.93 18.52
N VAL A 49 2.76 -3.24 17.34
CA VAL A 49 3.08 -4.47 16.59
C VAL A 49 4.53 -4.49 16.10
N LEU A 50 5.03 -3.34 15.64
CA LEU A 50 6.37 -3.21 15.06
C LEU A 50 7.44 -2.81 16.09
N ASP A 51 7.05 -2.52 17.33
CA ASP A 51 7.92 -2.01 18.39
C ASP A 51 8.77 -0.80 17.94
N ILE A 52 8.11 0.17 17.29
CA ILE A 52 8.73 1.42 16.83
C ILE A 52 7.91 2.64 17.27
N PRO A 53 8.52 3.83 17.41
CA PRO A 53 7.76 5.04 17.78
C PRO A 53 6.64 5.37 16.78
N ILE A 54 5.50 5.85 17.27
CA ILE A 54 4.38 6.29 16.42
C ILE A 54 4.79 7.36 15.39
N GLY A 55 5.75 8.23 15.74
CA GLY A 55 6.32 9.20 14.80
C GLY A 55 7.08 8.54 13.64
N THR A 56 7.74 7.41 13.90
CA THR A 56 8.39 6.57 12.87
C THR A 56 7.35 5.88 12.00
N VAL A 57 6.24 5.40 12.57
CA VAL A 57 5.12 4.85 11.79
C VAL A 57 4.59 5.91 10.81
N MET A 58 4.33 7.12 11.28
CA MET A 58 3.82 8.22 10.46
C MET A 58 4.78 8.60 9.33
N SER A 59 6.07 8.79 9.65
CA SER A 59 7.06 9.17 8.64
C SER A 59 7.29 8.05 7.64
N ARG A 60 7.40 6.79 8.09
CA ARG A 60 7.55 5.61 7.22
C ARG A 60 6.35 5.44 6.29
N LEU A 61 5.12 5.57 6.79
CA LEU A 61 3.91 5.55 5.95
C LEU A 61 3.92 6.66 4.89
N TYR A 62 4.31 7.88 5.26
CA TYR A 62 4.40 9.00 4.32
C TYR A 62 5.37 8.69 3.18
N TYR A 63 6.58 8.22 3.49
CA TYR A 63 7.58 7.89 2.46
C TYR A 63 7.21 6.65 1.66
N ALA A 64 6.65 5.61 2.28
CA ALA A 64 6.17 4.41 1.61
C ALA A 64 5.08 4.73 0.58
N ARG A 65 4.10 5.58 0.93
CA ARG A 65 3.06 6.04 -0.01
C ARG A 65 3.65 6.83 -1.17
N LYS A 66 4.64 7.69 -0.92
CA LYS A 66 5.33 8.44 -1.99
C LYS A 66 6.12 7.52 -2.93
N LYS A 67 6.83 6.53 -2.38
CA LYS A 67 7.53 5.50 -3.17
C LYS A 67 6.54 4.68 -4.01
N LEU A 68 5.40 4.30 -3.43
CA LEU A 68 4.34 3.57 -4.13
C LEU A 68 3.72 4.42 -5.24
N ALA A 69 3.39 5.68 -4.97
CA ALA A 69 2.87 6.61 -5.98
C ALA A 69 3.82 6.76 -7.17
N LYS A 70 5.13 6.94 -6.92
CA LYS A 70 6.15 7.01 -7.97
C LYS A 70 6.22 5.74 -8.82
N LYS A 71 6.04 4.56 -8.21
CA LYS A 71 5.97 3.29 -8.95
C LYS A 71 4.70 3.19 -9.82
N LEU A 72 3.63 3.87 -9.41
CA LEU A 72 2.35 3.93 -10.11
C LEU A 72 2.23 5.10 -11.11
N GLU A 73 3.16 6.06 -11.13
CA GLU A 73 3.11 7.23 -12.04
C GLU A 73 3.22 6.87 -13.53
N GLY A 74 3.76 5.69 -13.87
CA GLY A 74 3.87 5.20 -15.26
C GLY A 74 2.57 4.64 -15.86
N PHE A 75 1.41 5.06 -15.35
CA PHE A 75 0.09 4.47 -15.65
C PHE A 75 -0.94 5.50 -16.13
N LYS A 76 -0.51 6.67 -16.60
CA LYS A 76 -1.41 7.59 -17.30
C LYS A 76 -1.85 7.03 -18.66
#